data_AF-A0AAW0RAH1-F1
#
_entry.id   AF-A0AAW0RAH1-F1
#
_cell.length_a   1.000
_cell.length_b   1.000
_cell.length_c   1.000
_cell.angle_alpha   90.00
_cell.angle_beta   90.00
_cell.angle_gamma   90.00
#
_symmetry.space_group_name_H-M   'P 1'
#
loop_
_entity.id
_entity.type
_entity.pdbx_description
1 polymer ?
#
loop_
_entity_poly.entity_id
_entity_poly.type
_entity_poly.pdbx_seq_one_letter_code
_entity_poly.pdbx_strand_id
1 'polypeptide(L)'
;MLGTSLRELLFIRLCIVLLQYGTPILAAGLVLAAATGGRAALTHPASLAGLGYVLLDLLYAVFLWRPYARRLRDEADHPPPLAPADRRALFLRCNDNVPDFDRYLRLWFLGADPSEIRRDNVRDFVLWAFFDRRPGAESDDEAAECAGYLDIIEQRLGHDLKPGRGRAQSLRLTFDEIETRYRSFVWYILISIVDAATHVQLAWRGFEYHSLPVSKFAHVLPPRMQSFFASKRSASPELSYWVRPHTAGPDKRPIVFLHGIGVGLWTYADFLGSVGRSDASDGDEGQVGIIALEIMPVSFRLTEAPLGKLDFLDEMARVLAAHPGWEQFVLITHSYGSALATHMLHSEEFSDRIDAAVLVDPVTILLHMPDVAYNFTRRRPRGANEWQLWYFASTDPGTAHALGRHFHWKQNIIWKEELVTKGKKKKEGTGRLSGTEMNGNGHGAAAAAVSRNPARSQRRNVAVCLAGRDLIVDTLSVARYLAGNEDWLPWFGGDRSDDRVEEVDGVLDDVQRSAGYDHLEKDGIELLWFDGLDHAQVFDDRKHYDKLKAVIHRYCSK
;
A
#
# COMPACT_ATOMS: atom_id res chain seq x y z
N MET A 1 16.83 1.72 -0.72
CA MET A 1 16.61 2.99 -1.46
C MET A 1 17.92 3.79 -1.60
N LEU A 2 18.05 4.65 -2.62
CA LEU A 2 19.17 5.59 -2.72
C LEU A 2 19.16 6.60 -1.55
N GLY A 3 20.32 7.14 -1.19
CA GLY A 3 20.45 8.23 -0.22
C GLY A 3 20.10 9.61 -0.79
N THR A 4 20.63 10.66 -0.17
CA THR A 4 20.38 12.06 -0.54
C THR A 4 21.61 12.78 -1.11
N SER A 5 22.68 12.05 -1.43
CA SER A 5 23.93 12.67 -1.89
C SER A 5 23.83 13.22 -3.33
N LEU A 6 24.64 14.24 -3.64
CA LEU A 6 24.71 14.80 -4.99
C LEU A 6 25.15 13.76 -6.04
N ARG A 7 26.04 12.83 -5.67
CA ARG A 7 26.50 11.77 -6.57
C ARG A 7 25.36 10.82 -6.95
N GLU A 8 24.57 10.40 -5.96
CA GLU A 8 23.39 9.58 -6.20
C GLU A 8 22.34 10.33 -7.01
N LEU A 9 22.18 11.64 -6.79
CA LEU A 9 21.27 12.48 -7.56
C LEU A 9 21.69 12.56 -9.03
N LEU A 10 22.97 12.78 -9.32
CA LEU A 10 23.47 12.79 -10.69
C LEU A 10 23.32 11.42 -11.36
N PHE A 11 23.63 10.36 -10.62
CA PHE A 11 23.48 8.98 -11.08
C PHE A 11 22.03 8.66 -11.46
N ILE A 12 21.07 8.88 -10.55
CA ILE A 12 19.66 8.54 -10.80
C ILE A 12 19.08 9.37 -11.96
N ARG A 13 19.44 10.64 -12.05
CA ARG A 13 19.04 11.53 -13.16
C ARG A 13 19.56 11.02 -14.50
N LEU A 14 20.83 10.60 -14.56
CA LEU A 14 21.41 10.02 -15.77
C LEU A 14 20.70 8.72 -16.16
N CYS A 15 20.45 7.81 -15.20
CA CYS A 15 19.70 6.58 -15.45
C CYS A 15 18.30 6.86 -16.01
N ILE A 16 17.57 7.82 -15.42
CA ILE A 16 16.24 8.22 -15.88
C ILE A 16 16.31 8.76 -17.32
N VAL A 17 17.27 9.63 -17.63
CA VAL A 17 17.42 10.18 -18.98
C VAL A 17 17.68 9.06 -20.00
N LEU A 18 18.57 8.12 -19.69
CA LEU A 18 18.89 7.00 -20.58
C LEU A 18 17.71 6.05 -20.78
N LEU A 19 16.95 5.75 -19.72
CA LEU A 19 15.79 4.87 -19.80
C LEU A 19 14.61 5.51 -20.52
N GLN A 20 14.36 6.79 -20.28
CA GLN A 20 13.21 7.51 -20.83
C GLN A 20 13.45 7.99 -22.26
N TYR A 21 14.67 8.43 -22.57
CA TYR A 21 15.02 9.07 -23.84
C TYR A 21 16.04 8.25 -24.66
N GLY A 22 16.32 7.00 -24.29
CA GLY A 22 17.25 6.13 -25.02
C GLY A 22 16.93 6.03 -26.51
N THR A 23 15.67 5.77 -26.86
CA THR A 23 15.21 5.66 -28.26
C THR A 23 15.40 6.94 -29.07
N PRO A 24 14.92 8.13 -28.64
CA PRO A 24 15.17 9.37 -29.40
C PRO A 24 16.65 9.76 -29.45
N ILE A 25 17.44 9.50 -28.39
CA ILE A 25 18.89 9.74 -28.39
C ILE A 25 19.59 8.88 -29.45
N LEU A 26 19.27 7.57 -29.49
CA LEU A 26 19.82 6.66 -30.49
C LEU A 26 19.38 7.02 -31.90
N ALA A 27 18.11 7.36 -32.10
CA ALA A 27 17.61 7.81 -33.39
C ALA A 27 18.34 9.07 -33.89
N ALA A 28 18.54 10.07 -33.03
CA ALA A 28 19.30 11.27 -33.36
C ALA A 28 20.77 10.96 -33.71
N GLY A 29 21.41 10.05 -32.95
CA GLY A 29 22.76 9.58 -33.24
C GLY A 29 22.89 8.88 -34.59
N LEU A 30 21.90 8.07 -34.98
CA LEU A 30 21.86 7.41 -36.29
C LEU A 30 21.67 8.41 -37.44
N VAL A 31 20.82 9.43 -37.25
CA VAL A 31 20.65 10.52 -38.24
C VAL A 31 21.96 11.28 -38.41
N LEU A 32 22.66 11.60 -37.33
CA LEU A 32 23.96 12.27 -37.39
C LEU A 32 25.00 11.40 -38.10
N ALA A 33 25.09 10.11 -37.77
CA ALA A 33 26.00 9.17 -38.41
C ALA A 33 25.74 9.06 -39.92
N ALA A 34 24.47 9.02 -40.34
CA ALA A 34 24.09 9.04 -41.74
C ALA A 34 24.47 10.35 -42.44
N ALA A 35 24.32 11.48 -41.75
CA ALA A 35 24.65 12.80 -42.28
C ALA A 35 26.18 13.00 -42.47
N THR A 36 27.00 12.47 -41.56
CA THR A 36 28.47 12.64 -41.61
C THR A 36 29.19 11.56 -42.41
N GLY A 37 28.74 10.30 -42.32
CA GLY A 37 29.42 9.15 -42.92
C GLY A 37 28.65 8.49 -44.07
N GLY A 38 27.53 9.07 -44.49
CA GLY A 38 26.71 8.58 -45.59
C GLY A 38 26.20 7.15 -45.37
N ARG A 39 26.00 6.41 -46.46
CA ARG A 39 25.46 5.03 -46.41
C ARG A 39 26.38 4.05 -45.68
N ALA A 40 27.69 4.24 -45.75
CA ALA A 40 28.67 3.35 -45.11
C ALA A 40 28.55 3.36 -43.57
N ALA A 41 28.23 4.52 -42.98
CA ALA A 41 28.00 4.64 -41.55
C ALA A 41 26.74 3.89 -41.09
N LEU A 42 25.70 3.82 -41.92
CA LEU A 42 24.46 3.08 -41.59
C LEU A 42 24.64 1.56 -41.67
N THR A 43 25.57 1.07 -42.49
CA THR A 43 25.90 -0.36 -42.58
C THR A 43 26.85 -0.84 -41.48
N HIS A 44 27.38 0.06 -40.65
CA HIS A 44 28.24 -0.31 -39.53
C HIS A 44 27.45 -1.15 -38.50
N PRO A 45 28.03 -2.23 -37.91
CA PRO A 45 27.31 -3.10 -36.98
C PRO A 45 26.63 -2.37 -35.81
N ALA A 46 27.26 -1.31 -35.27
CA ALA A 46 26.67 -0.50 -34.22
C ALA A 46 25.43 0.28 -34.68
N SER A 47 25.44 0.79 -35.93
CA SER A 47 24.29 1.49 -36.51
C SER A 47 23.15 0.52 -36.80
N LEU A 48 23.46 -0.69 -37.26
CA LEU A 48 22.46 -1.75 -37.46
C LEU A 48 21.83 -2.19 -36.12
N ALA A 49 22.63 -2.35 -35.07
CA ALA A 49 22.12 -2.64 -33.73
C ALA A 49 21.23 -1.49 -33.20
N GLY A 50 21.64 -0.24 -33.40
CA GLY A 50 20.85 0.95 -33.06
C GLY A 50 19.52 1.02 -33.83
N LEU A 51 19.53 0.73 -35.13
CA LEU A 51 18.32 0.67 -35.95
C LEU A 51 17.37 -0.43 -35.46
N GLY A 52 17.91 -1.61 -35.15
CA GLY A 52 17.13 -2.73 -34.58
C GLY A 52 16.50 -2.37 -33.24
N TYR A 53 17.25 -1.70 -32.35
CA TYR A 53 16.75 -1.18 -31.09
C TYR A 53 15.57 -0.22 -31.29
N VAL A 54 15.75 0.80 -32.14
CA VAL A 54 14.71 1.82 -32.38
C VAL A 54 13.48 1.17 -32.99
N LEU A 55 13.66 0.26 -33.96
CA LEU A 55 12.54 -0.48 -34.55
C LEU A 55 11.78 -1.29 -33.49
N LEU A 56 12.49 -2.05 -32.64
CA LEU A 56 11.85 -2.87 -31.61
C LEU A 56 11.09 -2.02 -30.59
N ASP A 57 11.65 -0.90 -30.15
CA ASP A 57 10.98 0.02 -29.22
C ASP A 57 9.76 0.68 -29.85
N LEU A 58 9.83 1.04 -31.15
CA LEU A 58 8.68 1.56 -31.89
C LEU A 58 7.57 0.52 -32.03
N LEU A 59 7.90 -0.73 -32.36
CA LEU A 59 6.93 -1.82 -32.42
C LEU A 59 6.28 -2.02 -31.03
N TYR A 60 7.09 -2.11 -29.98
CA TYR A 60 6.60 -2.17 -28.60
C TYR A 60 5.68 -0.98 -28.27
N ALA A 61 6.10 0.25 -28.62
CA ALA A 61 5.36 1.46 -28.35
C ALA A 61 3.99 1.45 -29.03
N VAL A 62 3.94 1.01 -30.29
CA VAL A 62 2.71 0.99 -31.10
C VAL A 62 1.77 -0.14 -30.70
N PHE A 63 2.29 -1.34 -30.49
CA PHE A 63 1.46 -2.55 -30.33
C PHE A 63 1.16 -2.92 -28.88
N LEU A 64 1.97 -2.49 -27.90
CA LEU A 64 1.80 -2.86 -26.50
C LEU A 64 1.57 -1.64 -25.61
N TRP A 65 2.48 -0.67 -25.64
CA TRP A 65 2.37 0.53 -24.79
C TRP A 65 1.16 1.39 -25.12
N ARG A 66 0.97 1.77 -26.41
CA ARG A 66 -0.14 2.67 -26.80
C ARG A 66 -1.50 2.09 -26.42
N PRO A 67 -1.85 0.83 -26.74
CA PRO A 67 -3.10 0.23 -26.27
C PRO A 67 -3.26 0.26 -24.75
N TYR A 68 -2.20 -0.05 -24.00
CA TYR A 68 -2.22 0.04 -22.55
C TYR A 68 -2.47 1.47 -22.06
N ALA A 69 -1.73 2.44 -22.59
CA ALA A 69 -1.84 3.85 -22.23
C ALA A 69 -3.22 4.44 -22.55
N ARG A 70 -3.98 3.87 -23.50
CA ARG A 70 -5.37 4.28 -23.72
C ARG A 70 -6.27 3.94 -22.52
N ARG A 71 -6.05 2.79 -21.86
CA ARG A 71 -6.82 2.34 -20.69
C ARG A 71 -6.62 3.23 -19.47
N LEU A 72 -5.47 3.88 -19.37
CA LEU A 72 -5.19 4.85 -18.29
C LEU A 72 -6.16 6.05 -18.29
N ARG A 73 -6.86 6.29 -19.40
CA ARG A 73 -7.85 7.36 -19.53
C ARG A 73 -9.27 6.94 -19.17
N ASP A 74 -9.48 5.65 -18.93
CA ASP A 74 -10.77 5.15 -18.49
C ASP A 74 -11.08 5.73 -17.11
N GLU A 75 -12.36 5.93 -16.79
CA GLU A 75 -12.78 6.41 -15.48
C GLU A 75 -12.71 5.29 -14.44
N ALA A 76 -12.52 5.65 -13.18
CA ALA A 76 -12.56 4.69 -12.09
C ALA A 76 -14.00 4.16 -11.93
N ASP A 77 -14.15 2.85 -11.77
CA ASP A 77 -15.42 2.25 -11.36
C ASP A 77 -15.52 2.33 -9.83
N HIS A 78 -16.41 3.17 -9.33
CA HIS A 78 -16.50 3.46 -7.91
C HIS A 78 -17.35 2.42 -7.17
N PRO A 79 -16.96 2.02 -5.95
CA PRO A 79 -17.79 1.13 -5.15
C PRO A 79 -19.13 1.77 -4.79
N PRO A 80 -20.13 0.97 -4.39
CA PRO A 80 -21.42 1.50 -3.96
C PRO A 80 -21.28 2.60 -2.90
N PRO A 81 -22.03 3.70 -3.02
CA PRO A 81 -21.91 4.82 -2.10
C PRO A 81 -22.26 4.40 -0.67
N LEU A 82 -21.55 4.96 0.30
CA LEU A 82 -21.86 4.77 1.71
C LEU A 82 -23.26 5.31 2.03
N ALA A 83 -23.96 4.65 2.95
CA ALA A 83 -25.19 5.20 3.52
C ALA A 83 -24.89 6.56 4.19
N PRO A 84 -25.81 7.54 4.18
CA PRO A 84 -25.56 8.88 4.71
C PRO A 84 -25.01 8.90 6.15
N ALA A 85 -25.54 8.03 7.03
CA ALA A 85 -25.07 7.92 8.41
C ALA A 85 -23.63 7.40 8.51
N ASP A 86 -23.28 6.37 7.74
CA ASP A 86 -21.92 5.81 7.72
C ASP A 86 -20.93 6.79 7.07
N ARG A 87 -21.35 7.52 6.02
CA ARG A 87 -20.55 8.57 5.38
C ARG A 87 -20.28 9.73 6.35
N ARG A 88 -21.29 10.20 7.09
CA ARG A 88 -21.14 11.24 8.10
C ARG A 88 -20.22 10.80 9.24
N ALA A 89 -20.37 9.57 9.71
CA ALA A 89 -19.48 9.01 10.73
C ALA A 89 -18.03 8.97 10.24
N LEU A 90 -17.79 8.54 9.00
CA LEU A 90 -16.46 8.55 8.40
C LEU A 90 -15.90 9.97 8.28
N PHE A 91 -16.69 10.93 7.79
CA PHE A 91 -16.30 12.33 7.67
C PHE A 91 -15.89 12.94 9.02
N LEU A 92 -16.73 12.78 10.05
CA LEU A 92 -16.42 13.27 11.39
C LEU A 92 -15.18 12.60 11.97
N ARG A 93 -15.02 11.29 11.77
CA ARG A 93 -13.84 10.56 12.24
C ARG A 93 -12.55 11.04 11.56
N CYS A 94 -12.58 11.32 10.25
CA CYS A 94 -11.45 11.96 9.58
C CYS A 94 -11.17 13.32 10.21
N ASN A 95 -12.19 14.17 10.33
CA ASN A 95 -12.10 15.52 10.87
C ASN A 95 -11.49 15.57 12.29
N ASP A 96 -11.87 14.63 13.16
CA ASP A 96 -11.35 14.51 14.52
C ASP A 96 -9.87 14.13 14.57
N ASN A 97 -9.34 13.52 13.50
CA ASN A 97 -7.94 13.10 13.38
C ASN A 97 -7.10 14.02 12.48
N VAL A 98 -7.62 15.20 12.11
CA VAL A 98 -6.86 16.25 11.44
C VAL A 98 -6.33 17.24 12.48
N PRO A 99 -5.01 17.27 12.76
CA PRO A 99 -4.42 18.16 13.75
C PRO A 99 -4.33 19.62 13.29
N ASP A 100 -4.13 19.83 11.98
CA ASP A 100 -3.96 21.15 11.37
C ASP A 100 -4.74 21.20 10.05
N PHE A 101 -5.86 21.94 10.05
CA PHE A 101 -6.76 22.06 8.89
C PHE A 101 -6.16 22.91 7.77
N ASP A 102 -5.37 23.93 8.09
CA ASP A 102 -4.68 24.76 7.10
C ASP A 102 -3.68 23.91 6.30
N ARG A 103 -2.83 23.14 6.98
CA ARG A 103 -1.90 22.20 6.33
C ARG A 103 -2.66 21.13 5.55
N TYR A 104 -3.72 20.57 6.13
CA TYR A 104 -4.55 19.53 5.52
C TYR A 104 -5.11 19.98 4.17
N LEU A 105 -5.82 21.12 4.14
CA LEU A 105 -6.37 21.66 2.91
C LEU A 105 -5.24 22.06 1.96
N ARG A 106 -4.21 22.76 2.42
CA ARG A 106 -3.12 23.20 1.56
C ARG A 106 -2.49 22.04 0.77
N LEU A 107 -2.22 20.91 1.41
CA LEU A 107 -1.65 19.75 0.71
C LEU A 107 -2.66 19.04 -0.21
N TRP A 108 -3.93 18.89 0.20
CA TRP A 108 -4.99 18.40 -0.68
C TRP A 108 -5.22 19.32 -1.89
N PHE A 109 -4.91 20.62 -1.78
CA PHE A 109 -4.93 21.60 -2.85
C PHE A 109 -3.54 21.89 -3.46
N LEU A 110 -2.67 20.88 -3.48
CA LEU A 110 -1.39 20.89 -4.20
C LEU A 110 -0.39 21.98 -3.75
N GLY A 111 -0.48 22.42 -2.50
CA GLY A 111 0.34 23.50 -1.95
C GLY A 111 -0.15 24.91 -2.31
N ALA A 112 -1.38 25.05 -2.81
CA ALA A 112 -1.97 26.33 -3.20
C ALA A 112 -1.98 27.37 -2.07
N ASP A 113 -2.03 28.64 -2.47
CA ASP A 113 -2.25 29.75 -1.53
C ASP A 113 -3.62 29.58 -0.86
N PRO A 114 -3.71 29.64 0.49
CA PRO A 114 -4.99 29.49 1.21
C PRO A 114 -6.09 30.45 0.73
N SER A 115 -5.74 31.65 0.25
CA SER A 115 -6.72 32.62 -0.25
C SER A 115 -7.38 32.22 -1.58
N GLU A 116 -6.78 31.27 -2.31
CA GLU A 116 -7.29 30.69 -3.55
C GLU A 116 -8.07 29.39 -3.29
N ILE A 117 -8.04 28.85 -2.08
CA ILE A 117 -8.87 27.71 -1.65
C ILE A 117 -10.20 28.30 -1.17
N ARG A 118 -11.18 28.32 -2.06
CA ARG A 118 -12.51 28.88 -1.77
C ARG A 118 -13.56 27.80 -1.58
N ARG A 119 -14.75 28.21 -1.13
CA ARG A 119 -15.83 27.29 -0.75
C ARG A 119 -16.20 26.31 -1.87
N ASP A 120 -16.22 26.75 -3.13
CA ASP A 120 -16.52 25.86 -4.27
C ASP A 120 -15.39 24.84 -4.54
N ASN A 121 -14.13 25.22 -4.29
CA ASN A 121 -12.99 24.30 -4.44
C ASN A 121 -13.08 23.18 -3.38
N VAL A 122 -13.40 23.55 -2.12
CA VAL A 122 -13.57 22.59 -1.03
C VAL A 122 -14.81 21.72 -1.25
N ARG A 123 -15.90 22.27 -1.79
CA ARG A 123 -17.09 21.51 -2.20
C ARG A 123 -16.74 20.39 -3.18
N ASP A 124 -16.02 20.71 -4.25
CA ASP A 124 -15.60 19.71 -5.25
C ASP A 124 -14.71 18.62 -4.64
N PHE A 125 -13.83 18.99 -3.71
CA PHE A 125 -12.98 18.05 -2.99
C PHE A 125 -13.83 17.10 -2.12
N VAL A 126 -14.78 17.63 -1.35
CA VAL A 126 -15.66 16.83 -0.48
C VAL A 126 -16.55 15.89 -1.30
N LEU A 127 -17.11 16.36 -2.42
CA LEU A 127 -17.90 15.54 -3.34
C LEU A 127 -17.10 14.35 -3.89
N TRP A 128 -15.85 14.57 -4.27
CA TRP A 128 -14.97 13.45 -4.65
C TRP A 128 -14.68 12.54 -3.46
N ALA A 129 -14.14 13.10 -2.37
CA ALA A 129 -13.59 12.31 -1.27
C ALA A 129 -14.64 11.43 -0.57
N PHE A 130 -15.84 11.96 -0.33
CA PHE A 130 -16.86 11.30 0.48
C PHE A 130 -18.03 10.75 -0.35
N PHE A 131 -18.37 11.37 -1.48
CA PHE A 131 -19.53 10.99 -2.29
C PHE A 131 -19.19 10.27 -3.60
N ASP A 132 -17.93 10.30 -4.05
CA ASP A 132 -17.54 9.82 -5.39
C ASP A 132 -18.35 10.50 -6.52
N ARG A 133 -18.70 11.79 -6.33
CA ARG A 133 -19.50 12.57 -7.30
C ARG A 133 -18.66 13.63 -7.99
N ARG A 134 -18.87 13.79 -9.30
CA ARG A 134 -18.45 15.01 -10.01
C ARG A 134 -19.43 16.14 -9.66
N PRO A 135 -18.98 17.41 -9.61
CA PRO A 135 -19.88 18.54 -9.38
C PRO A 135 -21.02 18.58 -10.39
N GLY A 136 -22.25 18.70 -9.89
CA GLY A 136 -23.49 18.68 -10.68
C GLY A 136 -24.10 17.29 -10.88
N ALA A 137 -23.46 16.22 -10.39
CA ALA A 137 -23.98 14.86 -10.44
C ALA A 137 -24.62 14.40 -9.11
N GLU A 138 -24.49 15.21 -8.06
CA GLU A 138 -25.10 14.98 -6.75
C GLU A 138 -26.62 15.21 -6.76
N SER A 139 -27.35 14.49 -5.90
CA SER A 139 -28.77 14.80 -5.62
C SER A 139 -28.92 16.02 -4.71
N ASP A 140 -30.14 16.55 -4.59
CA ASP A 140 -30.44 17.66 -3.66
C ASP A 140 -30.11 17.30 -2.20
N ASP A 141 -30.39 16.06 -1.79
CA ASP A 141 -30.05 15.55 -0.45
C ASP A 141 -28.53 15.46 -0.24
N GLU A 142 -27.80 14.95 -1.24
CA GLU A 142 -26.32 14.88 -1.19
C GLU A 142 -25.70 16.29 -1.19
N ALA A 143 -26.29 17.25 -1.91
CA ALA A 143 -25.86 18.63 -1.91
C ALA A 143 -26.07 19.31 -0.54
N ALA A 144 -27.21 19.08 0.11
CA ALA A 144 -27.50 19.57 1.45
C ALA A 144 -26.56 18.96 2.49
N GLU A 145 -26.28 17.66 2.40
CA GLU A 145 -25.32 16.99 3.28
C GLU A 145 -23.90 17.52 3.08
N CYS A 146 -23.47 17.70 1.83
CA CYS A 146 -22.17 18.27 1.49
C CYS A 146 -22.02 19.70 2.03
N ALA A 147 -23.08 20.52 1.95
CA ALA A 147 -23.07 21.86 2.55
C ALA A 147 -22.81 21.82 4.07
N GLY A 148 -23.44 20.89 4.79
CA GLY A 148 -23.18 20.69 6.22
C GLY A 148 -21.74 20.24 6.53
N TYR A 149 -21.08 19.50 5.63
CA TYR A 149 -19.66 19.18 5.78
C TYR A 149 -18.76 20.41 5.58
N LEU A 150 -19.13 21.32 4.68
CA LEU A 150 -18.39 22.58 4.51
C LEU A 150 -18.46 23.46 5.76
N ASP A 151 -19.63 23.53 6.40
CA ASP A 151 -19.80 24.30 7.65
C ASP A 151 -18.91 23.75 8.78
N ILE A 152 -18.78 22.41 8.87
CA ILE A 152 -17.88 21.77 9.84
C ILE A 152 -16.42 22.10 9.52
N ILE A 153 -16.02 22.10 8.24
CA ILE A 153 -14.65 22.45 7.83
C ILE A 153 -14.33 23.91 8.19
N GLU A 154 -15.24 24.85 7.92
CA GLU A 154 -15.09 26.27 8.28
C GLU A 154 -14.99 26.46 9.80
N GLN A 155 -15.81 25.74 10.57
CA GLN A 155 -15.72 25.73 12.03
C GLN A 155 -14.33 25.26 12.51
N ARG A 156 -13.76 24.23 11.87
CA ARG A 156 -12.43 23.70 12.22
C ARG A 156 -11.28 24.60 11.77
N LEU A 157 -11.44 25.34 10.67
CA LEU A 157 -10.52 26.39 10.25
C LEU A 157 -10.57 27.62 11.20
N GLY A 158 -11.67 27.81 11.91
CA GLY A 158 -11.89 28.99 12.75
C GLY A 158 -12.22 30.26 11.95
N HIS A 159 -12.47 30.13 10.65
CA HIS A 159 -12.91 31.20 9.77
C HIS A 159 -13.70 30.66 8.57
N ASP A 160 -14.54 31.51 8.00
CA ASP A 160 -15.32 31.18 6.80
C ASP A 160 -14.42 31.16 5.55
N LEU A 161 -14.71 30.25 4.61
CA LEU A 161 -14.06 30.22 3.31
C LEU A 161 -14.65 31.34 2.44
N LYS A 162 -13.80 31.98 1.62
CA LYS A 162 -14.29 32.99 0.68
C LYS A 162 -15.31 32.37 -0.29
N PRO A 163 -16.39 33.09 -0.64
CA PRO A 163 -17.41 32.57 -1.54
C PRO A 163 -16.88 32.41 -2.98
N GLY A 164 -17.52 31.50 -3.72
CA GLY A 164 -17.22 31.19 -5.10
C GLY A 164 -15.99 30.30 -5.28
N ARG A 165 -15.41 30.34 -6.48
CA ARG A 165 -14.29 29.50 -6.91
C ARG A 165 -13.00 30.30 -7.03
N GLY A 166 -11.94 29.82 -6.40
CA GLY A 166 -10.57 30.31 -6.60
C GLY A 166 -9.80 29.45 -7.60
N ARG A 167 -8.53 29.79 -7.82
CA ARG A 167 -7.66 29.12 -8.81
C ARG A 167 -7.07 27.79 -8.32
N ALA A 168 -7.23 27.46 -7.04
CA ALA A 168 -6.69 26.22 -6.46
C ALA A 168 -7.34 24.97 -7.08
N GLN A 169 -6.54 23.92 -7.24
CA GLN A 169 -6.99 22.61 -7.72
C GLN A 169 -6.79 21.57 -6.62
N SER A 170 -7.86 20.83 -6.31
CA SER A 170 -7.79 19.69 -5.39
C SER A 170 -7.24 18.46 -6.08
N LEU A 171 -6.40 17.71 -5.37
CA LEU A 171 -6.03 16.34 -5.70
C LEU A 171 -7.26 15.42 -5.58
N ARG A 172 -7.63 14.74 -6.67
CA ARG A 172 -8.77 13.81 -6.72
C ARG A 172 -8.37 12.56 -7.48
N LEU A 173 -7.65 11.65 -6.82
CA LEU A 173 -6.91 10.54 -7.45
C LEU A 173 -7.71 9.75 -8.49
N THR A 174 -8.95 9.38 -8.18
CA THR A 174 -9.80 8.56 -9.06
C THR A 174 -10.42 9.33 -10.23
N PHE A 175 -10.42 10.66 -10.19
CA PHE A 175 -10.98 11.52 -11.23
C PHE A 175 -9.92 12.24 -12.05
N ASP A 176 -8.75 12.50 -11.46
CA ASP A 176 -7.65 13.18 -12.11
C ASP A 176 -7.04 12.32 -13.22
N GLU A 177 -6.37 12.97 -14.15
CA GLU A 177 -5.55 12.28 -15.14
C GLU A 177 -4.39 11.54 -14.45
N ILE A 178 -4.10 10.33 -14.92
CA ILE A 178 -3.01 9.51 -14.41
C ILE A 178 -1.70 10.00 -15.05
N GLU A 179 -0.82 10.59 -14.24
CA GLU A 179 0.52 10.96 -14.70
C GLU A 179 1.39 9.71 -14.83
N THR A 180 1.84 9.42 -16.05
CA THR A 180 2.77 8.32 -16.31
C THR A 180 3.94 8.80 -17.17
N ARG A 181 5.03 8.04 -17.14
CA ARG A 181 6.21 8.27 -17.98
C ARG A 181 6.42 7.05 -18.85
N TYR A 182 6.82 7.28 -20.11
CA TYR A 182 7.14 6.19 -21.02
C TYR A 182 8.22 5.26 -20.44
N ARG A 183 8.01 3.95 -20.61
CA ARG A 183 8.98 2.91 -20.28
C ARG A 183 9.30 2.17 -21.57
N SER A 184 10.55 2.23 -22.00
CA SER A 184 11.00 1.49 -23.19
C SER A 184 10.94 -0.02 -22.96
N PHE A 185 11.01 -0.81 -24.03
CA PHE A 185 11.02 -2.26 -23.90
C PHE A 185 12.21 -2.76 -23.03
N VAL A 186 13.32 -2.02 -22.99
CA VAL A 186 14.49 -2.34 -22.16
C VAL A 186 14.15 -2.36 -20.68
N TRP A 187 13.34 -1.41 -20.21
CA TRP A 187 12.90 -1.40 -18.81
C TRP A 187 12.22 -2.71 -18.44
N TYR A 188 11.30 -3.18 -19.29
CA TYR A 188 10.62 -4.45 -19.06
C TYR A 188 11.54 -5.65 -19.22
N ILE A 189 12.58 -5.61 -20.07
CA ILE A 189 13.62 -6.65 -20.07
C ILE A 189 14.35 -6.70 -18.72
N LEU A 190 14.71 -5.55 -18.14
CA LEU A 190 15.36 -5.49 -16.83
C LEU A 190 14.44 -6.07 -15.74
N ILE A 191 13.15 -5.72 -15.75
CA ILE A 191 12.16 -6.30 -14.84
C ILE A 191 12.04 -7.82 -15.01
N SER A 192 12.08 -8.35 -16.25
CA SER A 192 12.12 -9.80 -16.49
C SER A 192 13.34 -10.47 -15.87
N ILE A 193 14.52 -9.85 -15.99
CA ILE A 193 15.76 -10.38 -15.45
C ILE A 193 15.70 -10.42 -13.92
N VAL A 194 15.23 -9.34 -13.28
CA VAL A 194 15.07 -9.27 -11.83
C VAL A 194 14.05 -10.31 -11.34
N ASP A 195 12.94 -10.49 -12.03
CA ASP A 195 11.92 -11.51 -11.69
C ASP A 195 12.43 -12.94 -11.88
N ALA A 196 13.20 -13.21 -12.95
CA ALA A 196 13.84 -14.50 -13.13
C ALA A 196 14.87 -14.79 -12.03
N ALA A 197 15.68 -13.78 -11.65
CA ALA A 197 16.62 -13.89 -10.54
C ALA A 197 15.90 -14.12 -9.21
N THR A 198 14.80 -13.40 -8.95
CA THR A 198 13.94 -13.57 -7.77
C THR A 198 13.39 -14.99 -7.72
N HIS A 199 12.91 -15.52 -8.85
CA HIS A 199 12.39 -16.87 -8.95
C HIS A 199 13.44 -17.92 -8.59
N VAL A 200 14.64 -17.80 -9.16
CA VAL A 200 15.77 -18.68 -8.83
C VAL A 200 16.13 -18.58 -7.35
N GLN A 201 16.21 -17.37 -6.80
CA GLN A 201 16.58 -17.12 -5.41
C GLN A 201 15.57 -17.70 -4.40
N LEU A 202 14.26 -17.53 -4.65
CA LEU A 202 13.21 -18.11 -3.80
C LEU A 202 13.17 -19.63 -3.91
N ALA A 203 13.30 -20.18 -5.13
CA ALA A 203 13.37 -21.62 -5.34
C ALA A 203 14.57 -22.25 -4.61
N TRP A 204 15.76 -21.64 -4.70
CA TRP A 204 16.95 -22.07 -3.96
C TRP A 204 16.79 -22.01 -2.43
N ARG A 205 15.86 -21.18 -1.93
CA ARG A 205 15.54 -21.06 -0.51
C ARG A 205 14.44 -22.01 -0.04
N GLY A 206 13.96 -22.89 -0.92
CA GLY A 206 12.97 -23.91 -0.62
C GLY A 206 11.52 -23.43 -0.76
N PHE A 207 11.29 -22.34 -1.49
CA PHE A 207 9.92 -21.93 -1.84
C PHE A 207 9.47 -22.61 -3.13
N GLU A 208 8.22 -23.05 -3.14
CA GLU A 208 7.52 -23.62 -4.27
C GLU A 208 6.69 -22.54 -4.97
N TYR A 209 6.88 -22.38 -6.28
CA TYR A 209 6.15 -21.39 -7.06
C TYR A 209 4.82 -21.94 -7.57
N HIS A 210 3.71 -21.32 -7.14
CA HIS A 210 2.37 -21.59 -7.62
C HIS A 210 1.99 -20.60 -8.71
N SER A 211 2.20 -21.05 -9.96
CA SER A 211 2.00 -20.23 -11.15
C SER A 211 0.54 -20.13 -11.57
N LEU A 212 0.18 -19.01 -12.21
CA LEU A 212 -1.08 -18.89 -12.94
C LEU A 212 -1.17 -19.88 -14.11
N PRO A 213 -2.39 -20.17 -14.61
CA PRO A 213 -2.57 -20.92 -15.84
C PRO A 213 -1.82 -20.28 -17.01
N VAL A 214 -1.27 -21.11 -17.91
CA VAL A 214 -0.52 -20.65 -19.09
C VAL A 214 -1.37 -19.78 -20.02
N SER A 215 -2.70 -19.92 -19.99
CA SER A 215 -3.63 -19.04 -20.72
C SER A 215 -3.49 -17.57 -20.32
N LYS A 216 -3.09 -17.28 -19.07
CA LYS A 216 -2.87 -15.92 -18.54
C LYS A 216 -1.47 -15.36 -18.89
N PHE A 217 -0.63 -16.11 -19.61
CA PHE A 217 0.75 -15.72 -19.91
C PHE A 217 0.88 -14.37 -20.62
N ALA A 218 -0.03 -14.07 -21.56
CA ALA A 218 -0.02 -12.82 -22.33
C ALA A 218 -0.63 -11.61 -21.57
N HIS A 219 -1.20 -11.84 -20.38
CA HIS A 219 -1.86 -10.80 -19.58
C HIS A 219 -0.89 -10.02 -18.68
N VAL A 220 0.37 -10.46 -18.61
CA VAL A 220 1.44 -9.81 -17.84
C VAL A 220 2.60 -9.50 -18.78
N LEU A 221 2.94 -8.22 -18.90
CA LEU A 221 4.13 -7.76 -19.62
C LEU A 221 5.16 -7.18 -18.63
N PRO A 222 6.42 -7.67 -18.65
CA PRO A 222 6.94 -8.68 -19.56
C PRO A 222 6.40 -10.10 -19.22
N PRO A 223 6.35 -11.01 -20.21
CA PRO A 223 5.80 -12.34 -20.00
C PRO A 223 6.67 -13.17 -19.05
N ARG A 224 6.02 -13.88 -18.12
CA ARG A 224 6.71 -14.62 -17.05
C ARG A 224 7.05 -16.03 -17.49
N MET A 225 8.19 -16.19 -18.17
CA MET A 225 8.66 -17.44 -18.76
C MET A 225 8.72 -18.61 -17.76
N GLN A 226 9.03 -18.33 -16.50
CA GLN A 226 9.03 -19.31 -15.41
C GLN A 226 7.68 -20.03 -15.22
N SER A 227 6.58 -19.44 -15.67
CA SER A 227 5.24 -20.05 -15.57
C SER A 227 5.09 -21.29 -16.45
N PHE A 228 5.87 -21.44 -17.53
CA PHE A 228 5.86 -22.67 -18.34
C PHE A 228 6.50 -23.86 -17.62
N PHE A 229 7.50 -23.59 -16.78
CA PHE A 229 8.32 -24.60 -16.11
C PHE A 229 7.88 -24.86 -14.65
N ALA A 230 6.90 -24.10 -14.17
CA ALA A 230 6.39 -24.25 -12.81
C ALA A 230 5.77 -25.65 -12.61
N SER A 231 6.26 -26.35 -11.59
CA SER A 231 5.76 -27.68 -11.20
C SER A 231 4.40 -27.62 -10.49
N LYS A 232 4.05 -26.47 -9.91
CA LYS A 232 2.79 -26.24 -9.21
C LYS A 232 1.96 -25.16 -9.91
N ARG A 233 0.65 -25.37 -9.88
CA ARG A 233 -0.35 -24.40 -10.34
C ARG A 233 -1.03 -23.77 -9.13
N SER A 234 -1.40 -22.50 -9.29
CA SER A 234 -2.20 -21.80 -8.31
C SER A 234 -3.60 -22.39 -8.23
N ALA A 235 -4.14 -22.46 -7.01
CA ALA A 235 -5.54 -22.75 -6.77
C ALA A 235 -6.46 -21.57 -7.15
N SER A 236 -5.89 -20.38 -7.27
CA SER A 236 -6.56 -19.19 -7.78
C SER A 236 -6.25 -19.01 -9.27
N PRO A 237 -7.25 -18.72 -10.13
CA PRO A 237 -7.01 -18.35 -11.53
C PRO A 237 -6.38 -16.96 -11.71
N GLU A 238 -6.33 -16.12 -10.66
CA GLU A 238 -5.91 -14.72 -10.75
C GLU A 238 -4.68 -14.37 -9.90
N LEU A 239 -4.36 -15.17 -8.87
CA LEU A 239 -3.22 -14.94 -7.98
C LEU A 239 -2.10 -15.97 -8.17
N SER A 240 -0.88 -15.52 -8.50
CA SER A 240 0.34 -16.32 -8.30
C SER A 240 0.96 -16.05 -6.93
N TYR A 241 1.65 -17.03 -6.38
CA TYR A 241 2.28 -16.92 -5.07
C TYR A 241 3.39 -17.95 -4.88
N TRP A 242 4.19 -17.74 -3.84
CA TRP A 242 5.24 -18.65 -3.40
C TRP A 242 4.87 -19.27 -2.07
N VAL A 243 5.11 -20.57 -1.91
CA VAL A 243 4.90 -21.30 -0.65
C VAL A 243 6.21 -21.85 -0.14
N ARG A 244 6.60 -21.49 1.08
CA ARG A 244 7.49 -22.33 1.87
C ARG A 244 6.63 -23.27 2.72
N PRO A 245 6.79 -24.60 2.60
CA PRO A 245 5.98 -25.55 3.36
C PRO A 245 6.09 -25.32 4.88
N HIS A 246 4.98 -25.46 5.60
CA HIS A 246 4.96 -25.41 7.06
C HIS A 246 5.21 -26.82 7.60
N THR A 247 6.30 -26.99 8.35
CA THR A 247 6.62 -28.27 9.02
C THR A 247 6.77 -28.13 10.52
N ALA A 248 6.70 -26.90 11.04
CA ALA A 248 6.75 -26.66 12.47
C ALA A 248 5.49 -27.20 13.17
N GLY A 249 5.63 -27.44 14.48
CA GLY A 249 4.56 -28.02 15.30
C GLY A 249 3.28 -27.16 15.36
N PRO A 250 2.18 -27.71 15.91
CA PRO A 250 0.85 -27.06 15.95
C PRO A 250 0.80 -25.77 16.79
N ASP A 251 1.85 -25.51 17.59
CA ASP A 251 2.01 -24.32 18.41
C ASP A 251 2.67 -23.16 17.64
N LYS A 252 3.11 -23.40 16.40
CA LYS A 252 3.62 -22.36 15.51
C LYS A 252 2.56 -22.00 14.47
N ARG A 253 2.46 -20.71 14.14
CA ARG A 253 1.54 -20.18 13.11
C ARG A 253 2.29 -19.91 11.81
N PRO A 254 1.75 -20.35 10.66
CA PRO A 254 2.32 -19.98 9.38
C PRO A 254 2.06 -18.51 9.07
N ILE A 255 2.73 -18.02 8.03
CA ILE A 255 2.73 -16.61 7.63
C ILE A 255 2.04 -16.46 6.28
N VAL A 256 1.29 -15.37 6.12
CA VAL A 256 0.88 -14.81 4.83
C VAL A 256 1.59 -13.47 4.66
N PHE A 257 2.28 -13.27 3.54
CA PHE A 257 3.05 -12.06 3.25
C PHE A 257 2.50 -11.31 2.03
N LEU A 258 2.23 -10.01 2.22
CA LEU A 258 1.70 -9.10 1.20
C LEU A 258 2.68 -7.94 0.96
N HIS A 259 3.27 -7.90 -0.24
CA HIS A 259 4.33 -6.93 -0.56
C HIS A 259 3.81 -5.53 -0.96
N GLY A 260 4.72 -4.56 -0.94
CA GLY A 260 4.48 -3.19 -1.40
C GLY A 260 4.73 -2.98 -2.90
N ILE A 261 4.54 -1.74 -3.37
CA ILE A 261 4.89 -1.34 -4.75
C ILE A 261 6.41 -1.50 -4.96
N GLY A 262 6.82 -2.10 -6.08
CA GLY A 262 8.24 -2.32 -6.33
C GLY A 262 8.53 -3.26 -7.49
N VAL A 263 9.71 -3.87 -7.46
CA VAL A 263 10.14 -4.91 -8.43
C VAL A 263 9.64 -6.31 -8.05
N GLY A 264 8.43 -6.40 -7.50
CA GLY A 264 7.86 -7.64 -6.97
C GLY A 264 8.56 -8.11 -5.68
N LEU A 265 8.79 -9.42 -5.55
CA LEU A 265 9.32 -10.02 -4.32
C LEU A 265 10.83 -9.87 -4.12
N TRP A 266 11.57 -9.33 -5.09
CA TRP A 266 13.04 -9.17 -5.02
C TRP A 266 13.51 -8.49 -3.74
N THR A 267 12.89 -7.36 -3.38
CA THR A 267 13.23 -6.57 -2.18
C THR A 267 13.12 -7.38 -0.88
N TYR A 268 12.30 -8.42 -0.86
CA TYR A 268 11.98 -9.19 0.34
C TYR A 268 12.63 -10.57 0.33
N ALA A 269 13.33 -10.96 -0.74
CA ALA A 269 13.77 -12.35 -0.91
C ALA A 269 14.70 -12.82 0.22
N ASP A 270 15.58 -11.94 0.72
CA ASP A 270 16.49 -12.25 1.84
C ASP A 270 15.75 -12.31 3.18
N PHE A 271 14.83 -11.38 3.41
CA PHE A 271 13.94 -11.39 4.57
C PHE A 271 13.06 -12.64 4.61
N LEU A 272 12.34 -12.95 3.52
CA LEU A 272 11.50 -14.15 3.40
C LEU A 272 12.33 -15.44 3.53
N GLY A 273 13.56 -15.43 3.01
CA GLY A 273 14.49 -16.53 3.14
C GLY A 273 14.90 -16.85 4.58
N SER A 274 14.88 -15.84 5.46
CA SER A 274 15.44 -15.91 6.81
C SER A 274 14.40 -15.91 7.94
N VAL A 275 13.23 -15.29 7.74
CA VAL A 275 12.14 -15.30 8.73
C VAL A 275 11.58 -16.71 8.91
N GLY A 276 11.28 -17.12 10.14
CA GLY A 276 10.61 -18.40 10.42
C GLY A 276 11.44 -19.67 10.17
N ARG A 277 12.76 -19.55 10.02
CA ARG A 277 13.68 -20.69 10.12
C ARG A 277 14.08 -20.89 11.58
N SER A 278 14.16 -22.14 12.01
CA SER A 278 14.74 -22.51 13.31
C SER A 278 16.21 -22.13 13.31
N ASP A 279 16.68 -21.44 14.35
CA ASP A 279 18.12 -21.24 14.53
C ASP A 279 18.77 -22.57 14.94
N ALA A 280 20.08 -22.71 14.76
CA ALA A 280 20.80 -23.95 15.11
C ALA A 280 20.68 -24.33 16.60
N SER A 281 20.20 -23.41 17.45
CA SER A 281 19.89 -23.59 18.86
C SER A 281 18.51 -24.18 19.15
N ASP A 282 17.57 -24.17 18.20
CA ASP A 282 16.15 -24.47 18.42
C ASP A 282 15.78 -25.96 18.20
N GLY A 283 16.75 -26.84 17.99
CA GLY A 283 16.47 -28.27 17.76
C GLY A 283 15.64 -28.55 16.50
N ASP A 284 14.90 -29.65 16.49
CA ASP A 284 14.06 -30.13 15.36
C ASP A 284 12.63 -29.56 15.40
N GLU A 285 12.48 -28.26 15.71
CA GLU A 285 11.16 -27.61 15.82
C GLU A 285 10.44 -27.37 14.47
N GLY A 286 11.07 -27.76 13.35
CA GLY A 286 10.55 -27.58 12.00
C GLY A 286 10.53 -26.11 11.54
N GLN A 287 10.12 -25.86 10.30
CA GLN A 287 10.08 -24.52 9.70
C GLN A 287 8.68 -23.91 9.69
N VAL A 288 8.59 -22.61 9.97
CA VAL A 288 7.34 -21.85 9.80
C VAL A 288 7.08 -21.69 8.30
N GLY A 289 5.88 -22.05 7.85
CA GLY A 289 5.51 -21.91 6.45
C GLY A 289 5.19 -20.47 6.08
N ILE A 290 5.37 -20.11 4.82
CA ILE A 290 5.09 -18.76 4.31
C ILE A 290 4.36 -18.87 2.98
N ILE A 291 3.24 -18.18 2.85
CA ILE A 291 2.62 -17.87 1.56
C ILE A 291 2.96 -16.41 1.23
N ALA A 292 3.81 -16.17 0.24
CA ALA A 292 4.14 -14.83 -0.25
C ALA A 292 3.41 -14.57 -1.57
N LEU A 293 2.45 -13.65 -1.53
CA LEU A 293 1.62 -13.32 -2.69
C LEU A 293 2.40 -12.49 -3.71
N GLU A 294 2.14 -12.69 -5.00
CA GLU A 294 2.68 -11.85 -6.06
C GLU A 294 1.61 -10.89 -6.60
N ILE A 295 1.73 -9.61 -6.24
CA ILE A 295 0.79 -8.54 -6.59
C ILE A 295 1.30 -7.88 -7.89
N MET A 296 1.06 -8.55 -9.01
CA MET A 296 1.59 -8.15 -10.32
C MET A 296 1.29 -6.69 -10.75
N PRO A 297 0.07 -6.14 -10.52
CA PRO A 297 -0.24 -4.77 -10.94
C PRO A 297 0.60 -3.66 -10.28
N VAL A 298 1.25 -3.95 -9.16
CA VAL A 298 2.15 -3.02 -8.44
C VAL A 298 3.62 -3.45 -8.52
N SER A 299 3.95 -4.34 -9.46
CA SER A 299 5.28 -4.95 -9.61
C SER A 299 6.09 -4.40 -10.81
N PHE A 300 5.81 -3.16 -11.24
CA PHE A 300 6.42 -2.48 -12.41
C PHE A 300 6.21 -3.21 -13.73
N ARG A 301 4.96 -3.61 -13.97
CA ARG A 301 4.52 -4.42 -15.12
C ARG A 301 3.30 -3.79 -15.77
N LEU A 302 3.11 -4.07 -17.06
CA LEU A 302 1.82 -3.82 -17.69
C LEU A 302 0.96 -5.06 -17.53
N THR A 303 -0.13 -4.95 -16.76
CA THR A 303 -1.01 -6.06 -16.42
C THR A 303 -2.46 -5.72 -16.71
N GLU A 304 -3.37 -6.66 -16.49
CA GLU A 304 -4.78 -6.31 -16.25
C GLU A 304 -4.94 -5.46 -14.99
N ALA A 305 -6.16 -4.94 -14.79
CA ALA A 305 -6.51 -4.23 -13.57
C ALA A 305 -6.28 -5.10 -12.33
N PRO A 306 -5.89 -4.51 -11.18
CA PRO A 306 -5.89 -5.25 -9.92
C PRO A 306 -7.29 -5.74 -9.58
N LEU A 307 -7.35 -6.84 -8.82
CA LEU A 307 -8.60 -7.38 -8.31
C LEU A 307 -9.29 -6.34 -7.40
N GLY A 308 -10.62 -6.26 -7.53
CA GLY A 308 -11.44 -5.54 -6.57
C GLY A 308 -11.40 -6.21 -5.20
N LYS A 309 -11.86 -5.49 -4.16
CA LYS A 309 -11.83 -5.97 -2.77
C LYS A 309 -12.45 -7.35 -2.59
N LEU A 310 -13.65 -7.59 -3.14
CA LEU A 310 -14.37 -8.85 -2.94
C LEU A 310 -13.71 -10.00 -3.71
N ASP A 311 -13.33 -9.76 -4.97
CA ASP A 311 -12.63 -10.76 -5.78
C ASP A 311 -11.30 -11.16 -5.13
N PHE A 312 -10.53 -10.19 -4.62
CA PHE A 312 -9.30 -10.48 -3.89
C PHE A 312 -9.53 -11.39 -2.67
N LEU A 313 -10.58 -11.13 -1.89
CA LEU A 313 -10.93 -11.95 -0.72
C LEU A 313 -11.30 -13.38 -1.14
N ASP A 314 -12.13 -13.54 -2.17
CA ASP A 314 -12.52 -14.85 -2.71
C ASP A 314 -11.30 -15.63 -3.25
N GLU A 315 -10.41 -14.95 -3.96
CA GLU A 315 -9.19 -15.58 -4.48
C GLU A 315 -8.23 -15.97 -3.35
N MET A 316 -8.08 -15.12 -2.33
CA MET A 316 -7.27 -15.44 -1.15
C MET A 316 -7.84 -16.63 -0.36
N ALA A 317 -9.17 -16.75 -0.28
CA ALA A 317 -9.85 -17.88 0.34
C ALA A 317 -9.49 -19.20 -0.36
N ARG A 318 -9.54 -19.20 -1.71
CA ARG A 318 -9.13 -20.35 -2.53
C ARG A 318 -7.65 -20.70 -2.35
N VAL A 319 -6.78 -19.69 -2.28
CA VAL A 319 -5.36 -19.91 -1.99
C VAL A 319 -5.20 -20.62 -0.66
N LEU A 320 -5.75 -20.08 0.44
CA LEU A 320 -5.56 -20.66 1.76
C LEU A 320 -6.23 -22.04 1.92
N ALA A 321 -7.39 -22.26 1.31
CA ALA A 321 -8.07 -23.56 1.34
C ALA A 321 -7.26 -24.68 0.66
N ALA A 322 -6.34 -24.35 -0.25
CA ALA A 322 -5.48 -25.30 -0.92
C ALA A 322 -4.26 -25.74 -0.07
N HIS A 323 -4.00 -25.08 1.07
CA HIS A 323 -2.85 -25.34 1.94
C HIS A 323 -3.32 -25.70 3.36
N PRO A 324 -3.39 -27.00 3.71
CA PRO A 324 -3.74 -27.43 5.07
C PRO A 324 -2.78 -26.84 6.11
N GLY A 325 -3.32 -26.44 7.28
CA GLY A 325 -2.52 -25.80 8.34
C GLY A 325 -2.52 -24.26 8.31
N TRP A 326 -3.16 -23.64 7.31
CA TRP A 326 -3.35 -22.19 7.19
C TRP A 326 -4.75 -21.72 7.64
N GLU A 327 -5.40 -22.46 8.53
CA GLU A 327 -6.69 -22.06 9.11
C GLU A 327 -6.53 -20.78 9.91
N GLN A 328 -5.43 -20.65 10.65
CA GLN A 328 -5.02 -19.45 11.36
C GLN A 328 -3.55 -19.12 11.07
N PHE A 329 -3.24 -17.85 10.87
CA PHE A 329 -1.94 -17.41 10.39
C PHE A 329 -1.56 -16.01 10.92
N VAL A 330 -0.27 -15.70 10.83
CA VAL A 330 0.28 -14.34 11.04
C VAL A 330 0.28 -13.63 9.69
N LEU A 331 -0.32 -12.44 9.65
CA LEU A 331 -0.33 -11.59 8.46
C LEU A 331 0.83 -10.60 8.52
N ILE A 332 1.69 -10.60 7.51
CA ILE A 332 2.78 -9.64 7.37
C ILE A 332 2.56 -8.84 6.10
N THR A 333 2.68 -7.52 6.19
CA THR A 333 2.45 -6.62 5.09
C THR A 333 3.50 -5.53 5.05
N HIS A 334 3.80 -5.04 3.84
CA HIS A 334 4.57 -3.83 3.64
C HIS A 334 3.85 -2.84 2.71
N SER A 335 3.86 -1.55 3.04
CA SER A 335 3.44 -0.46 2.16
C SER A 335 2.06 -0.71 1.52
N TYR A 336 1.93 -0.73 0.20
CA TYR A 336 0.68 -1.04 -0.53
C TYR A 336 -0.01 -2.34 -0.08
N GLY A 337 0.75 -3.37 0.33
CA GLY A 337 0.18 -4.61 0.86
C GLY A 337 -0.74 -4.40 2.07
N SER A 338 -0.61 -3.26 2.77
CA SER A 338 -1.47 -2.91 3.91
C SER A 338 -2.90 -2.60 3.49
N ALA A 339 -3.15 -2.22 2.23
CA ALA A 339 -4.50 -2.07 1.68
C ALA A 339 -5.20 -3.42 1.56
N LEU A 340 -4.51 -4.42 0.99
CA LEU A 340 -5.02 -5.80 0.90
C LEU A 340 -5.18 -6.42 2.30
N ALA A 341 -4.23 -6.16 3.20
CA ALA A 341 -4.34 -6.57 4.60
C ALA A 341 -5.58 -5.96 5.28
N THR A 342 -5.87 -4.68 5.03
CA THR A 342 -7.07 -3.99 5.54
C THR A 342 -8.34 -4.68 5.04
N HIS A 343 -8.39 -5.07 3.77
CA HIS A 343 -9.52 -5.83 3.24
C HIS A 343 -9.74 -7.13 3.99
N MET A 344 -8.66 -7.89 4.26
CA MET A 344 -8.72 -9.15 5.01
C MET A 344 -9.14 -8.91 6.48
N LEU A 345 -8.53 -7.94 7.16
CA LEU A 345 -8.84 -7.59 8.56
C LEU A 345 -10.29 -7.13 8.74
N HIS A 346 -10.87 -6.47 7.74
CA HIS A 346 -12.27 -6.04 7.75
C HIS A 346 -13.28 -7.11 7.33
N SER A 347 -12.82 -8.22 6.77
CA SER A 347 -13.67 -9.31 6.28
C SER A 347 -14.10 -10.24 7.43
N GLU A 348 -15.31 -10.77 7.36
CA GLU A 348 -15.78 -11.77 8.33
C GLU A 348 -14.99 -13.08 8.20
N GLU A 349 -14.57 -13.45 6.99
CA GLU A 349 -13.84 -14.69 6.74
C GLU A 349 -12.42 -14.70 7.33
N PHE A 350 -11.64 -13.63 7.13
CA PHE A 350 -10.23 -13.64 7.54
C PHE A 350 -9.97 -13.01 8.89
N SER A 351 -10.86 -12.14 9.40
CA SER A 351 -10.62 -11.48 10.69
C SER A 351 -10.29 -12.51 11.78
N ASP A 352 -11.08 -13.57 11.95
CA ASP A 352 -10.82 -14.53 13.03
C ASP A 352 -9.66 -15.50 12.74
N ARG A 353 -9.24 -15.57 11.47
CA ARG A 353 -8.10 -16.38 11.00
C ARG A 353 -6.76 -15.68 11.20
N ILE A 354 -6.74 -14.35 11.23
CA ILE A 354 -5.52 -13.57 11.45
C ILE A 354 -5.26 -13.47 12.95
N ASP A 355 -4.32 -14.29 13.44
CA ASP A 355 -3.96 -14.38 14.85
C ASP A 355 -3.10 -13.20 15.31
N ALA A 356 -2.22 -12.74 14.43
CA ALA A 356 -1.41 -11.55 14.63
C ALA A 356 -1.14 -10.85 13.29
N ALA A 357 -0.84 -9.56 13.33
CA ALA A 357 -0.50 -8.76 12.16
C ALA A 357 0.78 -7.95 12.38
N VAL A 358 1.69 -7.95 11.40
CA VAL A 358 2.88 -7.09 11.37
C VAL A 358 2.81 -6.21 10.13
N LEU A 359 2.62 -4.91 10.34
CA LEU A 359 2.48 -3.90 9.29
C LEU A 359 3.78 -3.10 9.22
N VAL A 360 4.50 -3.19 8.11
CA VAL A 360 5.75 -2.47 7.86
C VAL A 360 5.49 -1.30 6.93
N ASP A 361 5.80 -0.09 7.38
CA ASP A 361 5.52 1.18 6.70
C ASP A 361 4.11 1.24 6.08
N PRO A 362 3.03 0.96 6.85
CA PRO A 362 1.69 0.88 6.30
C PRO A 362 1.21 2.24 5.79
N VAL A 363 0.62 2.23 4.59
CA VAL A 363 0.01 3.43 4.00
C VAL A 363 -1.45 3.62 4.40
N THR A 364 -2.06 2.64 5.06
CA THR A 364 -3.51 2.60 5.33
C THR A 364 -3.93 3.27 6.63
N ILE A 365 -2.99 3.55 7.54
CA ILE A 365 -3.26 4.22 8.81
C ILE A 365 -3.28 5.73 8.55
N LEU A 366 -4.36 6.41 8.97
CA LEU A 366 -4.62 7.83 8.65
C LEU A 366 -4.57 8.14 7.14
N LEU A 367 -4.97 7.20 6.29
CA LEU A 367 -4.91 7.34 4.82
C LEU A 367 -5.70 8.56 4.25
N HIS A 368 -6.63 9.13 5.02
CA HIS A 368 -7.33 10.36 4.65
C HIS A 368 -6.45 11.62 4.77
N MET A 369 -5.32 11.55 5.47
CA MET A 369 -4.32 12.61 5.51
C MET A 369 -3.66 12.74 4.13
N PRO A 370 -3.31 13.97 3.71
CA PRO A 370 -2.85 14.23 2.35
C PRO A 370 -1.48 13.63 2.05
N ASP A 371 -0.66 13.34 3.06
CA ASP A 371 0.76 13.00 2.93
C ASP A 371 1.00 11.84 1.96
N VAL A 372 0.36 10.68 2.16
CA VAL A 372 0.53 9.52 1.27
C VAL A 372 0.18 9.86 -0.18
N ALA A 373 -1.01 10.45 -0.39
CA ALA A 373 -1.49 10.78 -1.73
C ALA A 373 -0.60 11.84 -2.40
N TYR A 374 -0.29 12.92 -1.71
CA TYR A 374 0.50 14.03 -2.23
C TYR A 374 1.97 13.62 -2.47
N ASN A 375 2.63 13.02 -1.47
CA ASN A 375 4.05 12.65 -1.55
C ASN A 375 4.31 11.62 -2.64
N PHE A 376 3.39 10.66 -2.80
CA PHE A 376 3.54 9.62 -3.81
C PHE A 376 3.16 10.09 -5.21
N THR A 377 2.09 10.89 -5.38
CA THR A 377 1.52 11.14 -6.72
C THR A 377 1.74 12.55 -7.28
N ARG A 378 2.11 13.54 -6.44
CA ARG A 378 2.16 14.96 -6.86
C ARG A 378 3.43 15.70 -6.43
N ARG A 379 4.12 15.27 -5.38
CA ARG A 379 5.35 15.93 -4.91
C ARG A 379 6.39 15.93 -6.03
N ARG A 380 6.95 17.11 -6.29
CA ARG A 380 8.03 17.26 -7.27
C ARG A 380 9.34 16.76 -6.66
N PRO A 381 10.03 15.79 -7.29
CA PRO A 381 11.24 15.23 -6.72
C PRO A 381 12.41 16.23 -6.75
N ARG A 382 13.13 16.31 -5.64
CA ARG A 382 14.34 17.11 -5.41
C ARG A 382 15.54 16.22 -5.08
N GLY A 383 15.37 15.29 -4.13
CA GLY A 383 16.41 14.35 -3.68
C GLY A 383 16.56 13.11 -4.58
N ALA A 384 17.66 12.35 -4.43
CA ALA A 384 17.91 11.18 -5.26
C ALA A 384 16.89 10.06 -5.01
N ASN A 385 16.59 9.77 -3.73
CA ASN A 385 15.49 8.88 -3.31
C ASN A 385 14.13 9.31 -3.87
N GLU A 386 13.83 10.61 -3.87
CA GLU A 386 12.58 11.14 -4.43
C GLU A 386 12.51 10.97 -5.95
N TRP A 387 13.61 11.20 -6.68
CA TRP A 387 13.69 10.95 -8.12
C TRP A 387 13.55 9.45 -8.43
N GLN A 388 14.13 8.59 -7.60
CA GLN A 388 13.98 7.14 -7.70
C GLN A 388 12.52 6.74 -7.53
N LEU A 389 11.85 7.19 -6.46
CA LEU A 389 10.43 6.89 -6.22
C LEU A 389 9.57 7.41 -7.38
N TRP A 390 9.72 8.69 -7.72
CA TRP A 390 8.88 9.35 -8.73
C TRP A 390 8.95 8.65 -10.09
N TYR A 391 10.16 8.33 -10.56
CA TYR A 391 10.31 7.67 -11.84
C TYR A 391 9.94 6.19 -11.75
N PHE A 392 10.50 5.42 -10.83
CA PHE A 392 10.33 3.97 -10.88
C PHE A 392 8.99 3.49 -10.33
N ALA A 393 8.41 4.18 -9.34
CA ALA A 393 7.16 3.78 -8.70
C ALA A 393 5.98 4.67 -9.13
N SER A 394 6.04 5.98 -8.83
CA SER A 394 4.87 6.86 -8.97
C SER A 394 4.35 7.00 -10.40
N THR A 395 5.27 7.05 -11.38
CA THR A 395 4.93 7.24 -12.80
C THR A 395 5.03 5.96 -13.64
N ASP A 396 5.22 4.81 -12.98
CA ASP A 396 5.07 3.50 -13.61
C ASP A 396 3.59 3.29 -14.03
N PRO A 397 3.31 2.89 -15.28
CA PRO A 397 1.93 2.81 -15.75
C PRO A 397 1.06 1.81 -15.02
N GLY A 398 1.60 0.64 -14.66
CA GLY A 398 0.86 -0.39 -13.94
C GLY A 398 0.45 0.09 -12.57
N THR A 399 1.43 0.60 -11.84
CA THR A 399 1.24 1.17 -10.51
C THR A 399 0.29 2.36 -10.53
N ALA A 400 0.49 3.30 -11.46
CA ALA A 400 -0.34 4.49 -11.59
C ALA A 400 -1.78 4.15 -12.03
N HIS A 401 -1.96 3.10 -12.85
CA HIS A 401 -3.29 2.57 -13.16
C HIS A 401 -3.98 2.00 -11.92
N ALA A 402 -3.28 1.14 -11.18
CA ALA A 402 -3.80 0.53 -9.95
C ALA A 402 -4.22 1.61 -8.93
N LEU A 403 -3.37 2.60 -8.69
CA LEU A 403 -3.64 3.69 -7.73
C LEU A 403 -4.68 4.69 -8.25
N GLY A 404 -4.59 5.05 -9.53
CA GLY A 404 -5.43 6.08 -10.13
C GLY A 404 -6.86 5.60 -10.40
N ARG A 405 -7.13 4.31 -10.54
CA ARG A 405 -8.47 3.80 -10.93
C ARG A 405 -9.06 2.76 -10.01
N HIS A 406 -8.25 2.09 -9.20
CA HIS A 406 -8.70 0.95 -8.38
C HIS A 406 -8.37 1.09 -6.90
N PHE A 407 -7.70 2.17 -6.48
CA PHE A 407 -7.39 2.43 -5.08
C PHE A 407 -8.42 3.36 -4.45
N HIS A 408 -9.51 2.78 -3.95
CA HIS A 408 -10.56 3.53 -3.25
C HIS A 408 -10.20 3.69 -1.77
N TRP A 409 -9.69 4.88 -1.40
CA TRP A 409 -9.14 5.14 -0.05
C TRP A 409 -10.11 4.76 1.08
N LYS A 410 -11.41 4.96 0.91
CA LYS A 410 -12.46 4.61 1.89
C LYS A 410 -12.52 3.11 2.22
N GLN A 411 -12.14 2.25 1.27
CA GLN A 411 -12.08 0.80 1.47
C GLN A 411 -10.73 0.33 2.03
N ASN A 412 -9.71 1.19 1.94
CA ASN A 412 -8.32 0.87 2.27
C ASN A 412 -7.88 1.46 3.61
N ILE A 413 -8.57 2.48 4.13
CA ILE A 413 -8.25 3.07 5.43
C ILE A 413 -8.57 2.08 6.56
N ILE A 414 -7.68 2.00 7.55
CA ILE A 414 -7.89 1.24 8.78
C ILE A 414 -7.65 2.13 10.00
N TRP A 415 -8.50 1.97 11.01
CA TRP A 415 -8.39 2.73 12.26
C TRP A 415 -7.70 1.92 13.36
N LYS A 416 -7.19 2.60 14.40
CA LYS A 416 -6.34 2.02 15.45
C LYS A 416 -7.03 0.82 16.12
N GLU A 417 -8.29 0.98 16.48
CA GLU A 417 -9.07 -0.03 17.18
C GLU A 417 -9.40 -1.24 16.29
N GLU A 418 -9.48 -1.03 14.98
CA GLU A 418 -9.81 -2.07 14.01
C GLU A 418 -8.64 -3.02 13.77
N LEU A 419 -7.40 -2.56 13.96
CA LEU A 419 -6.20 -3.39 13.85
C LEU A 419 -6.26 -4.58 14.83
N VAL A 420 -6.60 -4.29 16.08
CA VAL A 420 -6.59 -5.28 17.19
C VAL A 420 -7.88 -6.08 17.31
N THR A 421 -8.97 -5.66 16.69
CA THR A 421 -10.29 -6.29 16.86
C THR A 421 -10.41 -7.58 16.02
N LYS A 422 -10.77 -8.71 16.67
CA LYS A 422 -11.28 -9.92 15.99
C LYS A 422 -12.82 -9.93 16.01
N GLY A 423 -13.42 -10.55 14.99
CA GLY A 423 -14.86 -10.68 14.77
C GLY A 423 -15.62 -9.36 14.62
N LYS A 424 -16.10 -9.03 13.41
CA LYS A 424 -17.19 -8.05 13.31
C LYS A 424 -18.48 -8.72 13.79
N LYS A 425 -19.18 -8.11 14.76
CA LYS A 425 -20.58 -8.45 15.01
C LYS A 425 -21.35 -8.20 13.70
N LYS A 426 -22.13 -9.17 13.24
CA LYS A 426 -23.17 -8.96 12.22
C LYS A 426 -23.89 -7.65 12.55
N LYS A 427 -23.80 -6.63 11.68
CA LYS A 427 -24.85 -5.61 11.63
C LYS A 427 -26.10 -6.43 11.27
N GLU A 428 -26.97 -6.70 12.24
CA GLU A 428 -28.28 -7.30 11.96
C GLU A 428 -28.91 -6.47 10.85
N GLY A 429 -29.21 -7.15 9.74
CA GLY A 429 -29.83 -6.52 8.59
C GLY A 429 -31.08 -5.79 9.03
N THR A 430 -31.25 -4.57 8.52
CA THR A 430 -32.54 -3.89 8.46
C THR A 430 -33.55 -4.84 7.84
N GLY A 431 -34.28 -5.53 8.70
CA GLY A 431 -35.38 -6.40 8.33
C GLY A 431 -36.46 -5.55 7.68
N ARG A 432 -36.76 -5.88 6.41
CA ARG A 432 -38.00 -5.51 5.74
C ARG A 432 -39.17 -5.81 6.67
N LEU A 433 -39.85 -4.76 7.13
CA LEU A 433 -41.21 -4.86 7.62
C LEU A 433 -42.11 -5.15 6.41
N SER A 434 -42.63 -6.37 6.33
CA SER A 434 -43.92 -6.63 5.70
C SER A 434 -44.63 -7.68 6.55
N GLY A 435 -45.73 -7.27 7.16
CA GLY A 435 -46.43 -8.02 8.18
C GLY A 435 -47.18 -9.23 7.64
N THR A 436 -47.52 -10.15 8.55
CA THR A 436 -48.85 -10.75 8.67
C THR A 436 -48.99 -11.32 10.09
N GLU A 437 -50.21 -11.22 10.61
CA GLU A 437 -50.73 -11.43 11.96
C GLU A 437 -50.52 -12.84 12.58
N MET A 438 -50.49 -12.93 13.92
CA MET A 438 -51.45 -13.74 14.71
C MET A 438 -51.30 -13.59 16.23
N ASN A 439 -52.45 -13.64 16.90
CA ASN A 439 -52.77 -13.54 18.33
C ASN A 439 -52.08 -14.57 19.26
N GLY A 440 -51.99 -14.24 20.55
CA GLY A 440 -52.03 -15.26 21.62
C GLY A 440 -51.46 -14.83 22.98
N ASN A 441 -52.35 -14.61 23.96
CA ASN A 441 -52.05 -14.36 25.38
C ASN A 441 -51.20 -15.46 26.06
N GLY A 442 -50.36 -15.06 27.02
CA GLY A 442 -49.79 -15.97 28.02
C GLY A 442 -48.94 -15.26 29.07
N HIS A 443 -49.53 -15.03 30.25
CA HIS A 443 -48.80 -14.69 31.48
C HIS A 443 -48.06 -15.93 32.01
N GLY A 444 -46.79 -15.79 32.39
CA GLY A 444 -46.03 -16.82 33.09
C GLY A 444 -44.69 -16.32 33.58
N ALA A 445 -44.58 -16.07 34.88
CA ALA A 445 -43.34 -15.75 35.57
C ALA A 445 -42.42 -16.98 35.66
N ALA A 446 -41.11 -16.80 35.48
CA ALA A 446 -40.05 -17.31 36.37
C ALA A 446 -38.64 -17.18 35.78
N ALA A 447 -37.70 -17.04 36.71
CA ALA A 447 -36.29 -17.44 36.66
C ALA A 447 -35.27 -16.46 36.07
N ALA A 448 -34.53 -15.89 37.02
CA ALA A 448 -33.19 -15.35 36.86
C ALA A 448 -32.31 -16.27 36.00
N ALA A 449 -31.85 -15.75 34.87
CA ALA A 449 -30.59 -16.14 34.26
C ALA A 449 -29.77 -14.86 34.11
N VAL A 450 -28.83 -14.68 35.04
CA VAL A 450 -27.70 -13.78 34.89
C VAL A 450 -27.08 -14.06 33.53
N SER A 451 -27.34 -13.19 32.55
CA SER A 451 -26.64 -13.22 31.27
C SER A 451 -25.22 -12.80 31.57
N ARG A 452 -24.36 -13.82 31.66
CA ARG A 452 -22.92 -13.71 31.81
C ARG A 452 -22.41 -12.73 30.75
N ASN A 453 -21.70 -11.72 31.25
CA ASN A 453 -20.67 -10.90 30.62
C ASN A 453 -20.57 -10.99 29.08
N PRO A 454 -20.69 -9.87 28.33
CA PRO A 454 -20.46 -9.90 26.90
C PRO A 454 -19.03 -10.41 26.65
N ALA A 455 -18.92 -11.40 25.76
CA ALA A 455 -17.67 -12.02 25.35
C ALA A 455 -16.58 -10.96 25.19
N ARG A 456 -15.52 -11.08 25.99
CA ARG A 456 -14.26 -10.34 25.84
C ARG A 456 -13.83 -10.53 24.38
N SER A 457 -14.00 -9.51 23.54
CA SER A 457 -13.59 -9.57 22.13
C SER A 457 -12.13 -10.01 22.12
N GLN A 458 -11.84 -11.18 21.54
CA GLN A 458 -10.46 -11.63 21.45
C GLN A 458 -9.69 -10.58 20.65
N ARG A 459 -8.66 -9.99 21.26
CA ARG A 459 -7.76 -9.08 20.55
C ARG A 459 -6.72 -9.91 19.79
N ARG A 460 -6.32 -9.44 18.61
CA ARG A 460 -5.13 -9.96 17.92
C ARG A 460 -3.91 -9.14 18.29
N ASN A 461 -2.74 -9.77 18.30
CA ASN A 461 -1.48 -9.06 18.49
C ASN A 461 -1.15 -8.28 17.21
N VAL A 462 -0.73 -7.03 17.35
CA VAL A 462 -0.41 -6.16 16.21
C VAL A 462 0.95 -5.54 16.44
N ALA A 463 1.79 -5.53 15.42
CA ALA A 463 3.00 -4.71 15.38
C ALA A 463 2.93 -3.77 14.18
N VAL A 464 3.26 -2.50 14.39
CA VAL A 464 3.41 -1.49 13.34
C VAL A 464 4.86 -1.02 13.36
N CYS A 465 5.54 -1.20 12.23
CA CYS A 465 6.94 -0.81 12.07
C CYS A 465 6.98 0.41 11.16
N LEU A 466 7.63 1.49 11.62
CA LEU A 466 7.69 2.76 10.91
C LEU A 466 9.14 3.18 10.68
N ALA A 467 9.46 3.53 9.43
CA ALA A 467 10.68 4.19 9.04
C ALA A 467 10.65 5.69 9.44
N GLY A 468 11.66 6.15 10.19
CA GLY A 468 11.64 7.49 10.78
C GLY A 468 11.80 8.64 9.78
N ARG A 469 12.30 8.37 8.57
CA ARG A 469 12.46 9.32 7.46
C ARG A 469 11.67 8.90 6.22
N ASP A 470 10.56 8.19 6.43
CA ASP A 470 9.68 7.74 5.35
C ASP A 470 9.27 8.91 4.44
N LEU A 471 9.64 8.82 3.17
CA LEU A 471 9.36 9.87 2.20
C LEU A 471 7.90 9.87 1.71
N ILE A 472 7.10 8.85 2.02
CA ILE A 472 5.71 8.67 1.59
C ILE A 472 4.76 9.01 2.75
N VAL A 473 4.93 8.35 3.89
CA VAL A 473 4.03 8.42 5.05
C VAL A 473 4.56 9.41 6.08
N ASP A 474 3.69 10.26 6.65
CA ASP A 474 4.03 11.03 7.85
C ASP A 474 4.02 10.09 9.06
N THR A 475 5.13 9.36 9.24
CA THR A 475 5.26 8.33 10.25
C THR A 475 5.20 8.88 11.66
N LEU A 476 5.59 10.15 11.89
CA LEU A 476 5.46 10.79 13.18
C LEU A 476 3.99 11.00 13.56
N SER A 477 3.16 11.49 12.62
CA SER A 477 1.72 11.62 12.84
C SER A 477 1.05 10.26 13.06
N VAL A 478 1.44 9.23 12.30
CA VAL A 478 0.96 7.85 12.51
C VAL A 478 1.37 7.31 13.87
N ALA A 479 2.63 7.50 14.27
CA ALA A 479 3.15 7.08 15.56
C ALA A 479 2.38 7.73 16.73
N ARG A 480 2.17 9.05 16.69
CA ARG A 480 1.40 9.79 17.71
C ARG A 480 -0.05 9.30 17.80
N TYR A 481 -0.68 9.05 16.65
CA TYR A 481 -2.02 8.50 16.59
C TYR A 481 -2.11 7.11 17.23
N LEU A 482 -1.13 6.23 16.96
CA LEU A 482 -1.06 4.90 17.55
C LEU A 482 -0.71 4.96 19.05
N ALA A 483 0.14 5.89 19.49
CA ALA A 483 0.48 6.11 20.89
C ALA A 483 -0.68 6.72 21.71
N GLY A 484 -1.67 7.35 21.06
CA GLY A 484 -2.88 7.86 21.73
C GLY A 484 -2.66 9.14 22.52
N ASN A 485 -1.88 10.09 21.98
CA ASN A 485 -1.56 11.39 22.60
C ASN A 485 -0.78 11.34 23.92
N GLU A 486 -0.09 10.22 24.22
CA GLU A 486 0.96 10.22 25.23
C GLU A 486 2.14 11.08 24.75
N ASP A 487 2.92 11.65 25.68
CA ASP A 487 4.16 12.41 25.39
C ASP A 487 5.30 11.53 24.83
N TRP A 488 4.95 10.40 24.21
CA TRP A 488 5.88 9.55 23.50
C TRP A 488 6.24 10.19 22.16
N LEU A 489 7.48 10.65 22.06
CA LEU A 489 8.11 11.06 20.81
C LEU A 489 9.26 10.11 20.51
N PRO A 490 9.32 9.52 19.31
CA PRO A 490 10.48 8.72 18.92
C PRO A 490 11.74 9.59 18.91
N TRP A 491 12.87 8.98 19.24
CA TRP A 491 14.16 9.65 19.24
C TRP A 491 14.63 9.94 17.81
N PHE A 492 15.05 11.17 17.58
CA PHE A 492 15.70 11.60 16.33
C PHE A 492 17.19 11.76 16.59
N GLY A 493 18.03 10.96 15.95
CA GLY A 493 19.47 11.09 16.08
C GLY A 493 20.03 12.35 15.42
N GLY A 494 20.12 13.46 16.17
CA GLY A 494 20.91 14.64 15.80
C GLY A 494 20.65 15.95 16.59
N ASP A 495 21.63 16.30 17.44
CA ASP A 495 21.99 17.61 18.04
C ASP A 495 21.12 18.25 19.17
N ARG A 496 21.45 17.89 20.43
CA ARG A 496 21.23 18.76 21.60
C ARG A 496 22.31 19.85 21.64
N SER A 497 22.14 20.90 20.83
CA SER A 497 22.88 22.16 20.98
C SER A 497 21.99 23.35 21.38
N ASP A 498 20.75 23.11 21.81
CA ASP A 498 19.92 24.14 22.44
C ASP A 498 19.47 23.67 23.84
N ASP A 499 20.08 24.27 24.85
CA ASP A 499 19.67 24.20 26.25
C ASP A 499 18.26 24.78 26.37
N ARG A 500 17.22 23.93 26.35
CA ARG A 500 15.87 24.16 26.94
C ARG A 500 14.89 23.03 26.57
N VAL A 501 15.11 21.84 27.12
CA VAL A 501 13.98 20.97 27.46
C VAL A 501 14.27 20.47 28.86
N GLU A 502 13.56 21.05 29.84
CA GLU A 502 13.55 20.56 31.21
C GLU A 502 13.24 19.06 31.18
N GLU A 503 14.03 18.27 31.91
CA GLU A 503 13.71 16.90 32.23
C GLU A 503 12.32 16.90 32.89
N VAL A 504 11.30 16.46 32.14
CA VAL A 504 10.05 16.04 32.75
C VAL A 504 10.32 14.68 33.37
N ASP A 505 10.77 14.72 34.61
CA ASP A 505 10.88 13.56 35.48
C ASP A 505 9.47 13.05 35.80
N GLY A 506 9.20 11.81 35.40
CA GLY A 506 8.06 11.03 35.88
C GLY A 506 7.13 10.52 34.78
N VAL A 507 6.96 9.19 34.76
CA VAL A 507 5.98 8.38 34.00
C VAL A 507 6.46 7.89 32.63
N LEU A 508 7.39 6.91 32.57
CA LEU A 508 7.52 6.03 31.39
C LEU A 508 8.17 4.68 31.80
N ASP A 509 7.39 3.74 32.32
CA ASP A 509 7.87 2.38 32.67
C ASP A 509 7.90 1.40 31.46
N ASP A 510 7.32 1.75 30.30
CA ASP A 510 7.17 0.81 29.15
C ASP A 510 8.03 1.13 27.90
N VAL A 511 8.88 2.16 27.92
CA VAL A 511 9.73 2.51 26.77
C VAL A 511 11.06 1.77 26.83
N GLN A 512 11.13 0.62 26.16
CA GLN A 512 12.37 -0.14 26.05
C GLN A 512 13.20 0.36 24.85
N ARG A 513 14.27 1.11 25.13
CA ARG A 513 15.24 1.54 24.13
C ARG A 513 16.21 0.40 23.82
N SER A 514 16.12 -0.17 22.62
CA SER A 514 17.06 -1.18 22.14
C SER A 514 18.12 -0.54 21.24
N ALA A 515 19.24 -1.23 20.99
CA ALA A 515 20.30 -0.71 20.11
C ALA A 515 19.81 -0.58 18.64
N GLY A 516 19.17 0.55 18.33
CA GLY A 516 18.82 1.03 17.00
C GLY A 516 17.36 0.90 16.58
N TYR A 517 16.39 0.83 17.49
CA TYR A 517 14.98 1.20 17.24
C TYR A 517 14.29 1.51 18.58
N ASP A 518 13.33 2.43 18.55
CA ASP A 518 12.46 2.70 19.70
C ASP A 518 11.23 1.80 19.65
N HIS A 519 10.77 1.39 20.83
CA HIS A 519 9.67 0.46 21.02
C HIS A 519 8.67 1.01 22.02
N LEU A 520 7.38 0.90 21.70
CA LEU A 520 6.26 1.23 22.57
C LEU A 520 5.16 0.19 22.38
N GLU A 521 4.62 -0.38 23.47
CA GLU A 521 3.40 -1.18 23.39
C GLU A 521 2.23 -0.39 23.97
N LYS A 522 1.19 -0.15 23.16
CA LYS A 522 0.00 0.59 23.61
C LYS A 522 -1.27 0.05 22.97
N ASP A 523 -2.32 -0.09 23.77
CA ASP A 523 -3.65 -0.57 23.33
C ASP A 523 -3.64 -1.91 22.57
N GLY A 524 -2.63 -2.76 22.82
CA GLY A 524 -2.41 -4.03 22.12
C GLY A 524 -1.69 -3.88 20.77
N ILE A 525 -1.05 -2.74 20.53
CA ILE A 525 -0.25 -2.46 19.34
C ILE A 525 1.20 -2.21 19.78
N GLU A 526 2.11 -2.98 19.22
CA GLU A 526 3.55 -2.82 19.34
C GLU A 526 4.06 -1.89 18.24
N LEU A 527 4.58 -0.72 18.60
CA LEU A 527 5.12 0.26 17.67
C LEU A 527 6.65 0.15 17.64
N LEU A 528 7.20 -0.14 16.47
CA LEU A 528 8.65 -0.21 16.24
C LEU A 528 9.07 0.97 15.36
N TRP A 529 9.92 1.85 15.88
CA TRP A 529 10.41 3.02 15.17
C TRP A 529 11.87 2.88 14.76
N PHE A 530 12.13 2.83 13.46
CA PHE A 530 13.47 2.74 12.90
C PHE A 530 13.98 4.11 12.47
N ASP A 531 14.71 4.79 13.36
CA ASP A 531 15.30 6.09 13.05
C ASP A 531 16.28 6.02 11.87
N GLY A 532 16.30 7.09 11.08
CA GLY A 532 17.20 7.25 9.93
C GLY A 532 16.83 6.42 8.68
N LEU A 533 15.95 5.44 8.79
CA LEU A 533 15.47 4.66 7.64
C LEU A 533 14.39 5.42 6.86
N ASP A 534 14.44 5.28 5.55
CA ASP A 534 13.39 5.65 4.60
C ASP A 534 12.47 4.44 4.33
N HIS A 535 11.36 4.67 3.64
CA HIS A 535 10.34 3.68 3.32
C HIS A 535 10.95 2.38 2.75
N ALA A 536 10.53 1.23 3.27
CA ALA A 536 11.03 -0.11 2.90
C ALA A 536 12.49 -0.42 3.25
N GLN A 537 13.32 0.55 3.67
CA GLN A 537 14.75 0.31 3.90
C GLN A 537 15.05 -0.67 5.04
N VAL A 538 14.06 -0.95 5.89
CA VAL A 538 14.17 -2.00 6.91
C VAL A 538 14.50 -3.37 6.30
N PHE A 539 14.13 -3.62 5.03
CA PHE A 539 14.44 -4.86 4.30
C PHE A 539 15.83 -4.86 3.63
N ASP A 540 16.52 -3.72 3.53
CA ASP A 540 17.78 -3.59 2.79
C ASP A 540 18.97 -4.24 3.52
N ASP A 541 18.94 -4.34 4.86
CA ASP A 541 20.03 -4.89 5.66
C ASP A 541 19.52 -5.83 6.77
N ARG A 542 20.25 -6.93 6.95
CA ARG A 542 19.98 -7.96 7.97
C ARG A 542 19.87 -7.42 9.38
N LYS A 543 20.70 -6.43 9.76
CA LYS A 543 20.65 -5.78 11.08
C LYS A 543 19.27 -5.20 11.38
N HIS A 544 18.57 -4.68 10.38
CA HIS A 544 17.27 -4.04 10.55
C HIS A 544 16.15 -5.09 10.54
N TYR A 545 16.08 -5.95 9.53
CA TYR A 545 15.00 -6.94 9.48
C TYR A 545 15.14 -8.08 10.51
N ASP A 546 16.31 -8.32 11.11
CA ASP A 546 16.44 -9.27 12.24
C ASP A 546 15.62 -8.82 13.46
N LYS A 547 15.38 -7.52 13.61
CA LYS A 547 14.47 -6.97 14.65
C LYS A 547 13.02 -7.27 14.34
N LEU A 548 12.61 -7.12 13.07
CA LEU A 548 11.29 -7.54 12.61
C LEU A 548 11.10 -9.05 12.82
N LYS A 549 12.12 -9.85 12.52
CA LYS A 549 12.09 -11.31 12.71
C LYS A 549 11.85 -11.69 14.17
N ALA A 550 12.43 -10.97 15.13
CA ALA A 550 12.21 -11.25 16.55
C ALA A 550 10.73 -11.10 16.94
N VAL A 551 10.08 -10.01 16.50
CA VAL A 551 8.64 -9.79 16.71
C VAL A 551 7.80 -10.86 16.02
N ILE A 552 8.13 -11.16 14.75
CA ILE A 552 7.42 -12.17 13.97
C ILE A 552 7.56 -13.55 14.61
N HIS A 553 8.75 -13.91 15.11
CA HIS A 553 8.97 -15.19 15.78
C HIS A 553 8.12 -15.32 17.05
N ARG A 554 8.00 -14.24 17.82
CA ARG A 554 7.09 -14.18 18.99
C ARG A 554 5.63 -14.36 18.55
N TYR A 555 5.19 -13.68 17.51
CA TYR A 555 3.80 -13.78 17.02
C TYR A 555 3.47 -15.09 16.33
N CYS A 556 4.47 -15.76 15.77
CA CYS A 556 4.33 -17.11 15.25
C CYS A 556 4.24 -18.15 16.37
N SER A 557 4.70 -17.87 17.59
CA SER A 557 4.64 -18.79 18.71
C SER A 557 3.34 -18.57 19.50
N LYS A 558 2.56 -19.63 19.73
CA LYS A 558 1.34 -19.56 20.54
C LYS A 558 1.60 -19.40 22.03
#